data_AF-A0A0D6AIA8-F1
#
_entry.id   AF-A0A0D6AIA8-F1
#
_cell.length_a   1.000
_cell.length_b   1.000
_cell.length_c   1.000
_cell.angle_alpha   90.00
_cell.angle_beta   90.00
_cell.angle_gamma   90.00
#
_symmetry.space_group_name_H-M   'P 1'
#
loop_
_entity.id
_entity.type
_entity.pdbx_description
1 polymer ?
#
loop_
_entity_poly.entity_id
_entity_poly.type
_entity_poly.pdbx_seq_one_letter_code
_entity_poly.pdbx_strand_id
1 'polypeptide(L)'
;MFQLPQFYQEYLKKQFNLPQYLTLCLLVNLLQNLKTVRLEEMAKLFPYPIKLRSRIKKLQRFLSLKNWKVETIWFPILKSWIMNQWESNKVIYLVIDRTQ
;
A
#
# COMPACT_ATOMS: atom_id res chain seq x y z
N MET A 1 -4.58 -15.77 3.92
CA MET A 1 -3.74 -14.55 3.89
C MET A 1 -4.00 -13.89 2.55
N PHE A 2 -4.58 -12.69 2.49
CA PHE A 2 -4.81 -12.04 1.21
C PHE A 2 -3.46 -11.63 0.62
N GLN A 3 -3.25 -12.02 -0.63
CA GLN A 3 -2.04 -11.76 -1.39
C GLN A 3 -2.36 -10.67 -2.40
N LEU A 4 -1.55 -9.61 -2.42
CA LEU A 4 -1.70 -8.54 -3.40
C LEU A 4 -1.63 -9.14 -4.82
N PRO A 5 -2.43 -8.67 -5.78
CA PRO A 5 -2.33 -9.12 -7.17
C PRO A 5 -0.89 -8.95 -7.70
N GLN A 6 -0.43 -9.89 -8.54
CA GLN A 6 0.96 -9.96 -9.01
C GLN A 6 1.46 -8.62 -9.56
N PHE A 7 0.60 -7.94 -10.33
CA PHE A 7 0.84 -6.60 -10.85
C PHE A 7 1.36 -5.62 -9.78
N TYR A 8 0.65 -5.49 -8.64
CA TYR A 8 1.09 -4.61 -7.55
C TYR A 8 2.38 -5.10 -6.89
N GLN A 9 2.58 -6.41 -6.77
CA GLN A 9 3.78 -6.96 -6.15
C GLN A 9 5.05 -6.57 -6.92
N GLU A 10 5.00 -6.61 -8.25
CA GLU A 10 6.15 -6.29 -9.12
C GLU A 10 6.63 -4.84 -8.96
N TYR A 11 5.70 -3.90 -8.73
CA TYR A 11 6.03 -2.51 -8.46
C TYR A 11 6.46 -2.28 -7.01
N LEU A 12 5.73 -2.83 -6.04
CA LEU A 12 5.98 -2.58 -4.61
C LEU A 12 7.29 -3.20 -4.13
N LYS A 13 7.68 -4.37 -4.65
CA LYS A 13 8.97 -5.01 -4.31
C LYS A 13 10.18 -4.20 -4.80
N LYS A 14 10.02 -3.33 -5.80
CA LYS A 14 11.08 -2.40 -6.24
C LYS A 14 11.20 -1.19 -5.32
N GLN A 15 10.13 -0.81 -4.64
CA GLN A 15 10.09 0.36 -3.75
C GLN A 15 10.45 0.03 -2.31
N PHE A 16 10.21 -1.20 -1.86
CA PHE A 16 10.38 -1.61 -0.48
C PHE A 16 11.34 -2.79 -0.37
N ASN A 17 12.22 -2.78 0.64
CA ASN A 17 12.97 -3.97 0.99
C ASN A 17 12.03 -5.07 1.51
N LEU A 18 12.52 -6.31 1.58
CA LEU A 18 11.68 -7.46 1.96
C LEU A 18 10.93 -7.25 3.30
N PRO A 19 11.56 -6.81 4.41
CA PRO A 19 10.84 -6.51 5.65
C PRO A 19 9.74 -5.46 5.51
N GLN A 20 10.02 -4.37 4.78
CA GLN A 20 9.04 -3.31 4.52
C GLN A 20 7.88 -3.81 3.67
N TYR A 21 8.16 -4.58 2.62
CA TYR A 21 7.14 -5.19 1.77
C TYR A 21 6.24 -6.16 2.55
N LEU A 22 6.81 -7.01 3.41
CA LEU A 22 6.03 -7.88 4.28
C LEU A 22 5.18 -7.07 5.28
N THR A 23 5.74 -5.99 5.82
CA THR A 23 5.00 -5.05 6.69
C THR A 23 3.81 -4.46 5.95
N LEU A 24 3.99 -4.06 4.68
CA LEU A 24 2.92 -3.56 3.82
C LEU A 24 1.81 -4.60 3.62
N CYS A 25 2.16 -5.82 3.23
CA CYS A 25 1.20 -6.89 3.01
C CYS A 25 0.36 -7.17 4.26
N LEU A 26 1.00 -7.21 5.44
CA LEU A 26 0.30 -7.37 6.71
C LEU A 26 -0.63 -6.18 7.01
N LEU A 27 -0.16 -4.96 6.75
CA LEU A 27 -0.95 -3.75 7.00
C LEU A 27 -2.17 -3.66 6.09
N VAL A 28 -2.03 -3.96 4.79
CA VAL A 28 -3.15 -4.01 3.84
C VAL A 28 -4.17 -5.06 4.25
N ASN A 29 -3.72 -6.25 4.66
CA ASN A 29 -4.60 -7.31 5.16
C ASN A 29 -5.39 -6.86 6.40
N LEU A 30 -4.74 -6.19 7.34
CA LEU A 30 -5.42 -5.65 8.52
C LEU A 30 -6.43 -4.55 8.16
N LEU A 31 -6.07 -3.64 7.26
CA LEU A 31 -6.95 -2.58 6.76
C LEU A 31 -8.23 -3.15 6.13
N GLN A 32 -8.09 -4.15 5.27
CA GLN A 32 -9.22 -4.79 4.59
C GLN A 32 -10.18 -5.47 5.59
N ASN A 33 -9.64 -6.09 6.64
CA ASN A 33 -10.45 -6.78 7.65
C ASN A 33 -11.11 -5.82 8.64
N LEU A 34 -10.38 -4.79 9.09
CA LEU A 34 -10.83 -3.93 10.19
C LEU A 34 -11.63 -2.72 9.74
N LYS A 35 -11.50 -2.30 8.48
CA LYS A 35 -12.16 -1.11 7.91
C LYS A 35 -11.95 0.17 8.75
N THR A 36 -10.89 0.22 9.56
CA THR A 36 -10.49 1.38 10.38
C THR A 36 -9.06 1.78 10.04
N VAL A 37 -8.80 3.09 10.01
CA VAL A 37 -7.47 3.66 9.78
C VAL A 37 -6.74 4.05 11.09
N ARG A 38 -7.37 3.82 12.25
CA ARG A 38 -6.79 4.16 13.57
C ARG A 38 -5.56 3.31 13.86
N LEU A 39 -4.40 3.96 13.99
CA LEU A 39 -3.12 3.28 14.13
C LEU A 39 -3.01 2.42 15.39
N GLU A 40 -3.64 2.86 16.48
CA GLU A 40 -3.68 2.12 17.75
C GLU A 40 -4.42 0.80 17.60
N GLU A 41 -5.57 0.80 16.92
CA GLU A 41 -6.36 -0.41 16.63
C GLU A 41 -5.58 -1.36 15.70
N MET A 42 -4.94 -0.83 14.66
CA MET A 42 -4.06 -1.63 13.80
C MET A 42 -2.92 -2.25 14.60
N ALA A 43 -2.28 -1.46 15.46
CA ALA A 43 -1.13 -1.90 16.25
C ALA A 43 -1.50 -2.96 17.30
N LYS A 44 -2.76 -3.00 17.78
CA LYS A 44 -3.24 -4.08 18.66
C LYS A 44 -3.22 -5.44 17.96
N LEU A 45 -3.60 -5.45 16.68
CA LEU A 45 -3.77 -6.65 15.87
C LEU A 45 -2.57 -6.97 14.97
N PHE A 46 -1.58 -6.07 14.91
CA PHE A 46 -0.37 -6.29 14.13
C PHE A 46 0.45 -7.44 14.71
N PRO A 47 0.87 -8.45 13.92
CA PRO A 47 1.48 -9.69 14.40
C PRO A 47 2.97 -9.53 14.76
N TYR A 48 3.31 -8.49 15.51
CA TYR A 48 4.61 -8.35 16.14
C TYR A 48 4.54 -8.71 17.62
N PRO A 49 5.37 -9.64 18.12
CA PRO A 49 5.39 -10.04 19.53
C PRO A 49 6.20 -9.02 20.37
N ILE A 50 5.78 -7.76 20.34
CA ILE A 50 6.41 -6.65 21.09
C ILE A 50 5.35 -5.79 21.79
N LYS A 51 5.78 -4.94 22.72
CA LYS A 51 4.89 -4.01 23.43
C LYS A 51 4.07 -3.16 22.45
N LEU A 52 2.79 -2.91 22.77
CA LEU A 52 1.87 -2.15 21.93
C LEU A 52 2.46 -0.79 21.50
N ARG A 53 3.02 -0.02 22.45
CA ARG A 53 3.67 1.27 22.15
C ARG A 53 4.80 1.15 21.12
N SER A 54 5.57 0.06 21.18
CA SER A 54 6.63 -0.22 20.20
C SER A 54 6.07 -0.58 18.84
N ARG A 55 4.95 -1.33 18.76
CA ARG A 55 4.24 -1.61 17.51
C ARG A 55 3.73 -0.33 16.86
N ILE A 56 3.10 0.56 17.64
CA ILE A 56 2.63 1.86 17.16
C ILE A 56 3.80 2.65 16.55
N LYS A 57 4.90 2.83 17.29
CA LYS A 57 6.09 3.53 16.79
C LYS A 57 6.67 2.90 15.52
N LYS A 58 6.64 1.57 15.42
CA LYS A 58 7.13 0.84 14.24
C LYS A 58 6.23 1.12 13.02
N LEU A 59 4.91 1.08 13.18
CA LEU A 59 3.98 1.42 12.10
C LEU A 59 4.08 2.90 11.71
N GLN A 60 4.24 3.81 12.68
CA GLN A 60 4.48 5.23 12.40
C GLN A 60 5.74 5.40 11.53
N ARG A 61 6.87 4.84 11.97
CA ARG A 61 8.13 4.89 11.21
C ARG A 61 7.99 4.32 9.80
N PHE A 62 7.23 3.22 9.66
CA PHE A 62 6.96 2.62 8.36
C PHE A 62 6.12 3.54 7.46
N LEU A 63 5.08 4.17 7.98
CA LEU A 63 4.23 5.10 7.25
C LEU A 63 4.93 6.45 6.94
N SER A 64 5.95 6.81 7.71
CA SER A 64 6.78 8.00 7.46
C SER A 64 7.96 7.76 6.51
N LEU A 65 8.09 6.57 5.89
CA LEU A 65 9.13 6.30 4.90
C LEU A 65 8.99 7.25 3.69
N LYS A 66 10.13 7.74 3.18
CA LYS A 66 10.17 8.62 1.98
C LYS A 66 9.63 7.95 0.72
N ASN A 67 9.50 6.63 0.73
CA ASN A 67 9.00 5.79 -0.34
C ASN A 67 7.48 5.97 -0.56
N TRP A 68 6.74 6.53 0.41
CA TRP A 68 5.29 6.75 0.35
C TRP A 68 4.87 7.96 -0.48
N LYS A 69 5.58 8.23 -1.57
CA LYS A 69 5.23 9.29 -2.51
C LYS A 69 4.28 8.76 -3.57
N VAL A 70 3.33 9.61 -3.98
CA VAL A 70 2.38 9.25 -5.04
C VAL A 70 3.12 8.98 -6.34
N GLU A 71 4.17 9.74 -6.59
CA GLU A 71 5.03 9.67 -7.75
C GLU A 71 5.84 8.37 -7.81
N THR A 72 6.20 7.80 -6.65
CA THR A 72 7.04 6.58 -6.59
C THR A 72 6.23 5.30 -6.56
N ILE A 73 5.01 5.35 -6.00
CA ILE A 73 4.14 4.18 -5.89
C ILE A 73 3.06 4.21 -6.97
N TRP A 74 2.20 5.23 -6.96
CA TRP A 74 0.99 5.24 -7.77
C TRP A 74 1.25 5.51 -9.24
N PHE A 75 2.14 6.44 -9.60
CA PHE A 75 2.37 6.78 -11.01
C PHE A 75 2.90 5.60 -11.85
N PRO A 76 3.89 4.80 -11.40
CA PRO A 76 4.35 3.63 -12.16
C PRO A 76 3.25 2.58 -12.35
N ILE A 77 2.47 2.34 -11.29
CA ILE A 77 1.34 1.40 -11.30
C ILE A 77 0.27 1.88 -12.29
N LEU A 78 -0.16 3.14 -12.19
CA LEU A 78 -1.17 3.72 -13.08
C LEU A 78 -0.71 3.73 -14.53
N LYS A 79 0.54 4.14 -14.79
CA LYS A 79 1.12 4.15 -16.14
C LYS A 79 1.09 2.76 -16.75
N SER A 80 1.58 1.76 -16.03
CA SER A 80 1.59 0.39 -16.54
C SER A 80 0.20 -0.20 -16.70
N TRP A 81 -0.73 0.14 -15.80
CA TRP A 81 -2.11 -0.30 -15.91
C TRP A 81 -2.75 0.26 -17.18
N ILE A 82 -2.55 1.55 -17.47
CA ILE A 82 -3.04 2.19 -18.69
C ILE A 82 -2.42 1.53 -19.94
N MET A 83 -1.10 1.37 -19.96
CA MET A 83 -0.41 0.79 -21.13
C MET A 83 -0.79 -0.67 -21.39
N ASN A 84 -1.19 -1.43 -20.36
CA ASN A 84 -1.58 -2.82 -20.50
C ASN A 84 -3.06 -3.03 -20.89
N GLN A 85 -3.91 -2.02 -20.68
CA GLN A 85 -5.36 -2.12 -20.92
C GLN A 85 -5.81 -1.45 -22.21
N TRP A 86 -5.07 -0.44 -22.69
CA TRP A 86 -5.43 0.30 -23.90
C TRP A 86 -4.28 0.33 -24.90
N GLU A 87 -4.64 0.17 -26.17
CA GLU A 87 -3.73 0.39 -27.30
C GLU A 87 -3.36 1.88 -27.41
N SER A 88 -2.22 2.15 -28.05
CA SER A 88 -1.79 3.51 -28.34
C SER A 88 -2.85 4.27 -29.15
N ASN A 89 -2.91 5.58 -28.92
CA ASN A 89 -3.79 6.53 -29.62
C ASN A 89 -5.31 6.37 -29.36
N LYS A 90 -5.72 5.61 -28.34
CA LYS A 90 -7.12 5.59 -27.88
C LYS A 90 -7.38 6.70 -26.85
N VAL A 91 -8.52 7.39 -27.00
CA VAL A 91 -8.99 8.35 -26.00
C VAL A 91 -9.49 7.59 -24.78
N ILE A 92 -8.99 7.95 -23.60
CA ILE A 92 -9.39 7.36 -22.32
C ILE A 92 -10.25 8.38 -21.57
N TYR A 93 -11.45 7.97 -21.16
CA TYR A 93 -12.31 8.77 -20.30
C TYR A 93 -12.01 8.42 -18.84
N LEU A 94 -11.35 9.33 -18.13
CA LEU A 94 -11.08 9.19 -16.70
C LEU A 94 -12.12 9.98 -15.91
N VAL A 95 -12.94 9.27 -15.12
CA VAL A 95 -13.86 9.92 -14.18
C VAL A 95 -13.07 10.23 -12.90
N ILE A 96 -13.03 11.51 -12.53
CA ILE A 96 -12.43 11.97 -11.27
C ILE A 96 -13.57 12.51 -10.43
N ASP A 97 -13.82 11.86 -9.30
CA ASP A 97 -14.75 12.32 -8.29
C ASP A 97 -14.00 12.66 -6.99
N ARG A 98 -14.50 13.65 -6.27
CA ARG A 98 -13.91 14.14 -5.03
C ARG A 98 -14.77 13.70 -3.85
N THR A 99 -14.26 12.78 -3.05
CA THR A 99 -14.82 12.50 -1.72
C THR A 99 -14.47 13.65 -0.77
N GLN A 100 -15.50 14.27 -0.17
CA GLN A 100 -15.36 15.23 0.94
C GLN A 100 -15.02 14.52 2.24
#